data_AF-A0A257Z2Y3-F1
#
_entry.id   AF-A0A257Z2Y3-F1
#
_cell.length_a   1.000
_cell.length_b   1.000
_cell.length_c   1.000
_cell.angle_alpha   90.00
_cell.angle_beta   90.00
_cell.angle_gamma   90.00
#
_symmetry.space_group_name_H-M   'P 1'
#
loop_
_entity.id
_entity.type
_entity.pdbx_description
1 polymer ?
#
loop_
_entity_poly.entity_id
_entity_poly.type
_entity_poly.pdbx_seq_one_letter_code
_entity_poly.pdbx_strand_id
1 'polypeptide(L)' 'MLIEPTESESKASLDLFIGALRDLAMAAKAGETARFQGAPYYAPRRRLDETRAARSPILRWTAPAPLPRAAE' A
#
# COMPACT_ATOMS: atom_id res chain seq x y z
N MET A 1 -0.65 -11.18 -13.17
CA MET A 1 -0.13 -9.82 -12.93
C MET A 1 0.22 -9.25 -14.29
N LEU A 2 -0.29 -8.06 -14.64
CA LEU A 2 0.07 -7.36 -15.86
C LEU A 2 1.14 -6.31 -15.50
N ILE A 3 2.25 -6.28 -16.23
CA ILE A 3 3.36 -5.34 -16.01
C ILE A 3 3.59 -4.63 -17.35
N GLU A 4 3.52 -3.30 -17.33
CA GLU A 4 3.72 -2.43 -18.50
C GLU A 4 4.73 -1.34 -18.13
N PRO A 5 6.05 -1.55 -18.34
CA PRO A 5 7.00 -0.47 -18.23
C PRO A 5 6.82 0.45 -19.45
N THR A 6 6.66 1.75 -19.20
CA THR A 6 6.62 2.74 -20.28
C THR A 6 8.03 2.99 -20.83
N GLU A 7 8.11 3.62 -21.99
CA GLU A 7 9.36 3.92 -22.70
C GLU A 7 10.30 4.85 -21.93
N SER A 8 9.78 5.57 -20.93
CA SER A 8 10.56 6.51 -20.12
C SER A 8 11.37 5.83 -19.01
N GLU A 9 11.11 4.55 -18.74
CA GLU A 9 11.82 3.83 -17.68
C GLU A 9 13.23 3.42 -18.12
N SER A 10 14.20 3.69 -17.26
CA SER A 10 15.59 3.32 -17.51
C SER A 10 15.81 1.82 -17.32
N LYS A 11 16.80 1.25 -18.02
CA LYS A 11 17.23 -0.14 -17.78
C LYS A 11 17.54 -0.40 -16.30
N ALA A 12 18.19 0.54 -15.62
CA ALA A 12 18.53 0.41 -14.21
C ALA A 12 17.28 0.31 -13.31
N SER A 13 16.24 1.11 -13.59
CA SER A 13 14.94 1.03 -12.89
C SER A 13 14.30 -0.35 -13.08
N LEU A 14 14.33 -0.87 -14.31
CA LEU A 14 13.77 -2.19 -14.64
C LEU A 14 14.54 -3.33 -13.96
N ASP A 15 15.86 -3.27 -13.94
CA ASP A 15 16.70 -4.27 -13.26
C ASP A 15 16.40 -4.29 -11.75
N LEU A 16 16.24 -3.12 -11.13
CA LEU A 16 15.85 -2.98 -9.71
C LEU A 16 14.47 -3.58 -9.44
N PHE A 17 13.49 -3.30 -10.30
CA PHE A 17 12.15 -3.87 -10.19
C PHE A 17 12.17 -5.41 -10.32
N ILE A 18 12.92 -5.94 -11.28
CA ILE A 18 13.11 -7.39 -11.45
C ILE A 18 13.75 -8.00 -10.21
N GLY A 19 14.76 -7.35 -9.64
CA GLY A 19 15.39 -7.78 -8.38
C GLY A 19 14.37 -7.88 -7.24
N ALA A 20 13.57 -6.83 -7.04
CA ALA A 20 12.53 -6.83 -6.01
C ALA A 20 11.50 -7.96 -6.21
N LEU A 21 11.07 -8.24 -7.44
CA LEU A 21 10.16 -9.36 -7.72
C LEU A 21 10.79 -10.73 -7.44
N ARG A 22 12.08 -10.91 -7.77
CA ARG A 22 12.81 -12.15 -7.46
C ARG A 22 12.88 -12.37 -5.95
N ASP A 23 13.18 -11.34 -5.18
CA ASP A 23 13.25 -11.43 -3.72
C ASP A 23 11.91 -11.81 -3.10
N LEU A 24 10.81 -11.18 -3.57
CA LEU A 24 9.46 -11.54 -3.13
C LEU A 24 9.11 -12.99 -3.49
N ALA A 25 9.47 -13.45 -4.69
CA ALA A 25 9.22 -14.82 -5.11
C ALA A 25 10.01 -15.84 -4.27
N MET A 26 11.26 -15.53 -3.92
CA MET A 26 12.08 -16.37 -3.04
C MET A 26 11.50 -16.44 -1.63
N ALA A 27 11.12 -15.31 -1.03
CA ALA A 27 10.50 -15.26 0.29
C ALA A 27 9.16 -16.04 0.33
N ALA A 28 8.35 -15.93 -0.72
CA ALA A 28 7.11 -16.69 -0.84
C ALA A 28 7.38 -18.21 -0.90
N LYS A 29 8.37 -18.63 -1.70
CA LYS A 29 8.79 -20.05 -1.78
C LYS A 29 9.37 -20.57 -0.46
N ALA A 30 10.03 -19.71 0.30
CA ALA A 30 10.57 -20.02 1.63
C ALA A 30 9.49 -20.08 2.73
N GLY A 31 8.23 -19.77 2.42
CA GLY A 31 7.12 -19.85 3.36
C GLY A 31 6.99 -18.64 4.29
N GLU A 32 7.63 -17.50 3.97
CA GLU A 32 7.58 -16.25 4.76
C GLU A 32 6.21 -15.52 4.65
N THR A 33 5.10 -16.24 4.84
CA THR A 33 3.72 -15.74 4.61
C THR A 33 3.36 -14.51 5.44
N ALA A 34 3.85 -14.42 6.68
CA ALA A 34 3.58 -13.30 7.59
C ALA A 34 4.01 -11.95 6.99
N ARG A 35 5.11 -11.93 6.23
CA ARG A 35 5.65 -10.74 5.54
C ARG A 35 4.65 -10.15 4.55
N PHE A 36 3.86 -11.00 3.89
CA PHE A 36 2.91 -10.57 2.85
C PHE A 36 1.55 -10.16 3.43
N GLN A 37 1.07 -10.87 4.46
CA GLN A 37 -0.22 -10.59 5.08
C GLN A 37 -0.24 -9.24 5.80
N GLY A 38 0.86 -8.89 6.48
CA GLY A 38 0.98 -7.64 7.22
C GLY A 38 1.41 -6.42 6.40
N ALA A 39 1.79 -6.61 5.13
CA ALA A 39 2.22 -5.51 4.28
C ALA A 39 1.04 -4.57 3.90
N PRO A 40 1.29 -3.26 3.71
CA PRO A 40 2.58 -2.56 3.87
C PRO A 40 2.88 -2.12 5.31
N TYR A 41 4.16 -2.18 5.71
CA TYR A 41 4.61 -1.82 7.07
C TYR A 41 5.01 -0.35 7.23
N TYR A 42 5.64 0.23 6.21
CA TYR A 42 6.24 1.56 6.26
C TYR A 42 5.48 2.60 5.43
N ALA A 43 4.39 2.21 4.77
CA ALA A 43 3.54 3.15 4.07
C ALA A 43 2.81 4.05 5.10
N PRO A 44 2.49 5.32 4.73
CA PRO A 44 1.79 6.24 5.62
C PRO A 44 0.40 5.74 6.04
N ARG A 45 -0.15 4.75 5.33
CA ARG A 45 -1.39 4.04 5.68
C ARG A 45 -1.21 2.54 5.50
N ARG A 46 -1.94 1.78 6.31
CA ARG A 46 -2.06 0.31 6.21
C ARG A 46 -3.12 -0.07 5.17
N ARG A 47 -3.31 -1.39 4.97
CA ARG A 47 -4.39 -1.94 4.15
C ARG A 47 -5.75 -1.37 4.60
N LEU A 48 -6.50 -0.84 3.63
CA LEU A 48 -7.79 -0.22 3.87
C LEU A 48 -8.89 -1.29 4.03
N ASP A 49 -9.95 -0.95 4.77
CA ASP A 49 -11.15 -1.79 4.90
C ASP A 49 -12.07 -1.55 3.70
N GLU A 50 -11.79 -2.24 2.60
CA GLU A 50 -12.56 -2.18 1.35
C GLU A 50 -14.02 -2.63 1.54
N THR A 51 -14.27 -3.58 2.45
CA THR A 51 -15.62 -4.09 2.74
C THR A 51 -16.48 -2.99 3.34
N ARG A 52 -15.95 -2.27 4.33
CA ARG A 52 -16.64 -1.13 4.95
C ARG A 52 -16.78 0.02 3.97
N ALA A 53 -15.75 0.32 3.20
CA ALA A 53 -15.81 1.38 2.20
C ALA A 53 -16.94 1.14 1.18
N ALA A 54 -17.14 -0.12 0.76
CA ALA A 54 -18.23 -0.48 -0.14
C ALA A 54 -19.63 -0.46 0.52
N ARG A 55 -19.74 -0.91 1.78
CA ARG A 55 -21.03 -0.99 2.51
C ARG A 55 -21.48 0.34 3.12
N SER A 56 -20.55 1.25 3.41
CA SER A 56 -20.83 2.54 4.06
C SER A 56 -19.89 3.63 3.51
N PRO A 57 -20.06 4.01 2.23
CA PRO A 57 -19.14 4.90 1.55
C PRO A 57 -19.23 6.33 2.07
N ILE A 58 -18.07 6.94 2.36
CA ILE A 58 -17.96 8.38 2.62
C ILE A 58 -17.48 9.05 1.32
N LEU A 59 -18.44 9.60 0.56
CA LEU A 59 -18.19 10.11 -0.80
C LEU A 59 -17.79 11.59 -0.84
N ARG A 60 -17.95 12.31 0.27
CA ARG A 60 -17.58 13.71 0.39
C ARG A 60 -16.76 13.93 1.64
N TRP A 61 -15.78 14.82 1.53
CA TRP A 61 -15.08 15.33 2.70
C TRP A 61 -16.03 16.19 3.53
N THR A 62 -15.92 16.11 4.86
CA THR A 62 -16.65 16.97 5.79
C THR A 62 -15.63 17.51 6.79
N ALA A 63 -15.66 18.82 7.03
CA ALA A 63 -14.75 19.43 7.98
C ALA A 63 -14.94 18.81 9.38
N PRO A 64 -13.85 18.47 10.09
CA PRO A 64 -13.96 18.00 11.46
C PRO A 64 -14.57 19.10 12.34
N ALA A 65 -15.35 18.69 13.34
CA ALA A 65 -15.91 19.63 14.31
C ALA A 65 -14.79 20.42 15.02
N PRO A 66 -15.02 21.69 15.40
CA PRO A 66 -14.04 22.46 16.14
C PRO A 66 -13.60 21.72 17.41
N LEU A 67 -12.30 21.69 17.68
CA LEU A 67 -11.80 21.15 18.94
C LEU A 67 -12.37 21.98 20.11
N PRO A 68 -12.80 21.36 21.22
CA PRO A 68 -13.25 22.09 22.40
C PRO A 68 -12.12 23.00 22.88
N ARG A 69 -12.44 24.24 23.23
CA ARG A 69 -11.46 25.15 23.83
C ARG A 69 -10.94 24.51 25.11
N ALA A 70 -9.63 24.35 25.21
CA ALA A 70 -9.01 24.01 26.48
C ALA A 70 -9.43 25.07 27.50
N ALA A 71 -9.97 24.62 28.64
CA ALA A 71 -10.29 25.50 29.74
C ALA A 71 -8.97 26.06 30.29
N GLU A 72 -8.89 27.38 30.37
CA GLU A 72 -7.82 28.12 31.05
C GLU A 72 -8.03 28.07 32.57
#